data_AF-A0A7S1YLH8-F1
#
_entry.id   AF-A0A7S1YLH8-F1
#
_cell.length_a   1.000
_cell.length_b   1.000
_cell.length_c   1.000
_cell.angle_alpha   90.00
_cell.angle_beta   90.00
_cell.angle_gamma   90.00
#
_symmetry.space_group_name_H-M   'P 1'
#
loop_
_entity.id
_entity.type
_entity.pdbx_description
1 polymer ?
#
loop_
_entity_poly.entity_id
_entity_poly.type
_entity_poly.pdbx_seq_one_letter_code
_entity_poly.pdbx_strand_id
1 'polypeptide(L)'
;DDLAQGGLQLFILETTANFPDVMLPAYRENDLWAFVFISYLVVALFFFANLILAVVFSKYKQHFTGELKRGADLRVRLLNEVFTRLDCGTRDAISFELFDLLMREVAEGPARSSFGGVESPARRKLLFRLLDTDDSGFLARAEFQELVEMCDIDFCDNAVPSRYDRLVPAGNARRIRTVVNHPAFDYTIDFLIIVNAGFVALGFYAYHHNMS
;
A
#
# COMPACT_ATOMS: atom_id res chain seq x y z
N ASP A 1 -37.79 11.74 31.04
CA ASP A 1 -36.53 12.44 30.72
C ASP A 1 -35.31 11.76 31.33
N ASP A 2 -35.35 11.40 32.61
CA ASP A 2 -34.19 10.78 33.31
C ASP A 2 -33.72 9.43 32.73
N LEU A 3 -34.62 8.56 32.26
CA LEU A 3 -34.23 7.27 31.67
C LEU A 3 -33.45 7.44 30.36
N ALA A 4 -33.84 8.41 29.54
CA ALA A 4 -33.17 8.70 28.28
C ALA A 4 -31.77 9.29 28.52
N GLN A 5 -31.63 10.14 29.53
CA GLN A 5 -30.32 10.67 29.96
C GLN A 5 -29.41 9.55 30.49
N GLY A 6 -29.94 8.63 31.31
CA GLY A 6 -29.20 7.47 31.77
C GLY A 6 -28.74 6.56 30.62
N GLY A 7 -29.61 6.29 29.65
CA GLY A 7 -29.26 5.52 28.45
C GLY A 7 -28.16 6.19 27.61
N LEU A 8 -28.21 7.52 27.45
CA LEU A 8 -27.17 8.27 26.75
C LEU A 8 -25.83 8.22 27.49
N GLN A 9 -25.84 8.35 28.81
CA GLN A 9 -24.62 8.24 29.62
C GLN A 9 -23.96 6.87 29.51
N LEU A 10 -24.76 5.79 29.44
CA LEU A 10 -24.26 4.45 29.18
C LEU A 10 -23.74 4.29 27.75
N PHE A 11 -24.43 4.84 26.74
CA PHE A 11 -23.93 4.83 25.35
C PHE A 11 -22.58 5.56 25.22
N ILE A 12 -22.40 6.69 25.89
CA ILE A 12 -21.09 7.37 25.93
C ILE A 12 -20.05 6.50 26.67
N LEU A 13 -20.47 5.79 27.73
CA LEU A 13 -19.61 4.88 28.50
C LEU A 13 -19.13 3.67 27.68
N GLU A 14 -19.88 3.23 26.67
CA GLU A 14 -19.42 2.22 25.70
C GLU A 14 -18.11 2.65 25.02
N THR A 15 -17.90 3.95 24.80
CA THR A 15 -16.65 4.50 24.25
C THR A 15 -15.61 4.85 25.31
N THR A 16 -15.88 4.58 26.60
CA THR A 16 -15.06 4.93 27.78
C THR A 16 -14.80 6.43 27.95
N ALA A 17 -15.49 7.30 27.20
CA ALA A 17 -15.20 8.74 27.16
C ALA A 17 -15.59 9.48 28.45
N ASN A 18 -16.54 8.95 29.22
CA ASN A 18 -17.03 9.51 30.47
C ASN A 18 -16.69 8.64 31.70
N PHE A 19 -15.76 7.68 31.57
CA PHE A 19 -15.23 6.91 32.68
C PHE A 19 -14.03 7.65 33.32
N PRO A 20 -13.90 7.71 34.66
CA PRO A 20 -14.76 7.13 35.69
C PRO A 20 -15.92 8.04 36.13
N ASP A 21 -16.06 9.22 35.56
CA ASP A 21 -16.96 10.28 36.05
C ASP A 21 -18.43 9.86 36.15
N VAL A 22 -18.92 9.02 35.22
CA VAL A 22 -20.30 8.51 35.24
C VAL A 22 -20.56 7.49 36.35
N MET A 23 -19.55 6.71 36.77
CA MET A 23 -19.71 5.69 37.80
C MET A 23 -19.47 6.21 39.22
N LEU A 24 -18.70 7.29 39.34
CA LEU A 24 -18.19 7.80 40.61
C LEU A 24 -19.29 8.19 41.63
N PRO A 25 -20.42 8.83 41.24
CA PRO A 25 -21.49 9.16 42.18
C PRO A 25 -22.13 7.92 42.79
N ALA A 26 -22.48 6.92 41.97
CA ALA A 26 -23.07 5.66 42.44
C ALA A 26 -22.09 4.85 43.30
N TYR A 27 -20.81 4.81 42.90
CA TYR A 27 -19.77 4.16 43.66
C TYR A 27 -19.61 4.74 45.08
N ARG A 28 -19.66 6.07 45.20
CA ARG A 28 -19.56 6.76 46.51
C ARG A 28 -20.74 6.46 47.43
N GLU A 29 -21.89 6.11 46.88
CA GLU A 29 -23.07 5.71 47.68
C GLU A 29 -22.96 4.25 48.16
N ASN A 30 -22.49 3.35 47.30
CA ASN A 30 -22.27 1.94 47.64
C ASN A 30 -21.26 1.31 46.67
N ASP A 31 -20.20 0.71 47.22
CA ASP A 31 -19.15 0.03 46.46
C ASP A 31 -19.69 -1.07 45.55
N LEU A 32 -20.85 -1.67 45.89
CA LEU A 32 -21.49 -2.72 45.08
C LEU A 32 -21.91 -2.24 43.68
N TRP A 33 -22.13 -0.93 43.49
CA TRP A 33 -22.46 -0.37 42.17
C TRP A 33 -21.30 -0.52 41.18
N ALA A 34 -20.04 -0.66 41.65
CA ALA A 34 -18.90 -0.95 40.78
C ALA A 34 -19.11 -2.21 39.93
N PHE A 35 -19.73 -3.26 40.50
CA PHE A 35 -19.97 -4.50 39.77
C PHE A 35 -20.91 -4.31 38.58
N VAL A 36 -21.88 -3.40 38.68
CA VAL A 36 -22.81 -3.09 37.59
C VAL A 36 -22.06 -2.40 36.43
N PHE A 37 -21.25 -1.39 36.73
CA PHE A 37 -20.47 -0.69 35.70
C PHE A 37 -19.36 -1.54 35.09
N ILE A 38 -18.65 -2.34 35.90
CA ILE A 38 -17.59 -3.24 35.41
C ILE A 38 -18.19 -4.33 34.52
N SER A 39 -19.29 -4.97 34.94
CA SER A 39 -19.96 -5.99 34.12
C SER A 39 -20.50 -5.41 32.81
N TYR A 40 -21.08 -4.21 32.85
CA TYR A 40 -21.48 -3.48 31.66
C TYR A 40 -20.30 -3.23 30.72
N LEU A 41 -19.17 -2.70 31.21
CA LEU A 41 -17.97 -2.44 30.42
C LEU A 41 -17.38 -3.72 29.82
N VAL A 42 -17.35 -4.82 30.58
CA VAL A 42 -16.86 -6.11 30.06
C VAL A 42 -17.71 -6.58 28.88
N VAL A 43 -19.03 -6.52 29.00
CA VAL A 43 -19.94 -6.92 27.91
C VAL A 43 -19.85 -5.94 26.73
N ALA A 44 -19.89 -4.63 26.99
CA ALA A 44 -19.85 -3.61 25.95
C ALA A 44 -18.54 -3.64 25.14
N LEU A 45 -17.40 -3.65 25.82
CA LEU A 45 -16.09 -3.55 25.18
C LEU A 45 -15.61 -4.90 24.61
N PHE A 46 -15.76 -5.99 25.35
CA PHE A 46 -15.20 -7.27 24.90
C PHE A 46 -16.17 -8.12 24.09
N PHE A 47 -17.47 -7.97 24.30
CA PHE A 47 -18.46 -8.73 23.53
C PHE A 47 -19.02 -7.89 22.38
N PHE A 48 -19.69 -6.76 22.66
CA PHE A 48 -20.37 -6.00 21.61
C PHE A 48 -19.40 -5.33 20.63
N ALA A 49 -18.39 -4.60 21.10
CA ALA A 49 -17.44 -3.94 20.20
C ALA A 49 -16.69 -4.97 19.31
N ASN A 50 -16.25 -6.09 19.89
CA ASN A 50 -15.58 -7.15 19.13
C ASN A 50 -16.53 -7.87 18.16
N LEU A 51 -17.79 -8.08 18.53
CA LEU A 51 -18.80 -8.66 17.65
C LEU A 51 -19.10 -7.74 16.46
N ILE A 52 -19.30 -6.44 16.72
CA ILE A 52 -19.51 -5.43 15.68
C ILE A 52 -18.30 -5.41 14.74
N LEU A 53 -17.09 -5.35 15.29
CA LEU A 53 -15.86 -5.38 14.51
C LEU A 53 -15.78 -6.63 13.64
N ALA A 54 -16.07 -7.82 14.19
CA ALA A 54 -16.04 -9.07 13.45
C ALA A 54 -17.04 -9.09 12.29
N VAL A 55 -18.27 -8.61 12.51
CA VAL A 55 -19.31 -8.57 11.47
C VAL A 55 -18.93 -7.57 10.37
N VAL A 56 -18.53 -6.35 10.74
CA VAL A 56 -18.11 -5.31 9.78
C VAL A 56 -16.91 -5.79 8.99
N PHE A 57 -15.91 -6.36 9.64
CA PHE A 57 -14.72 -6.90 8.99
C PHE A 57 -15.07 -8.05 8.03
N SER A 58 -15.95 -8.96 8.42
CA SER A 58 -16.39 -10.05 7.55
C SER A 58 -17.08 -9.52 6.29
N LYS A 59 -17.93 -8.50 6.42
CA LYS A 59 -18.61 -7.87 5.28
C LYS A 59 -17.64 -7.10 4.40
N TYR A 60 -16.73 -6.34 5.00
CA TYR A 60 -15.66 -5.66 4.28
C TYR A 60 -14.81 -6.64 3.48
N LYS A 61 -14.34 -7.72 4.11
CA LYS A 61 -13.54 -8.76 3.46
C LYS A 61 -14.30 -9.41 2.30
N GLN A 62 -15.59 -9.70 2.48
CA GLN A 62 -16.42 -10.26 1.41
C GLN A 62 -16.57 -9.30 0.23
N HIS A 63 -16.80 -8.02 0.50
CA HIS A 63 -16.91 -7.00 -0.55
C HIS A 63 -15.58 -6.83 -1.28
N PHE A 64 -14.50 -6.60 -0.54
CA PHE A 64 -13.16 -6.39 -1.08
C PHE A 64 -12.68 -7.58 -1.92
N THR A 65 -12.82 -8.80 -1.42
CA THR A 65 -12.47 -10.00 -2.20
C THR A 65 -13.37 -10.19 -3.42
N GLY A 66 -14.64 -9.78 -3.34
CA GLY A 66 -15.56 -9.75 -4.48
C GLY A 66 -15.12 -8.76 -5.56
N GLU A 67 -14.69 -7.56 -5.18
CA GLU A 67 -14.18 -6.55 -6.11
C GLU A 67 -12.87 -6.99 -6.76
N LEU A 68 -11.95 -7.54 -5.98
CA LEU A 68 -10.70 -8.11 -6.51
C LEU A 68 -10.97 -9.21 -7.54
N LYS A 69 -11.87 -10.15 -7.22
CA LYS A 69 -12.26 -11.22 -8.16
C LYS A 69 -12.91 -10.67 -9.41
N ARG A 70 -13.85 -9.71 -9.28
CA ARG A 70 -14.49 -9.08 -10.44
C ARG A 70 -13.47 -8.35 -11.33
N GLY A 71 -12.50 -7.67 -10.73
CA GLY A 71 -11.40 -7.02 -11.45
C GLY A 71 -10.54 -8.02 -12.21
N ALA A 72 -10.14 -9.11 -11.55
CA ALA A 72 -9.39 -10.19 -12.18
C ALA A 72 -10.17 -10.87 -13.33
N ASP A 73 -11.45 -11.21 -13.09
CA ASP A 73 -12.33 -11.82 -14.09
C ASP A 73 -12.51 -10.90 -15.31
N LEU A 74 -12.72 -9.60 -15.09
CA LEU A 74 -12.84 -8.61 -16.15
C LEU A 74 -11.55 -8.53 -16.96
N ARG A 75 -10.39 -8.45 -16.28
CA ARG A 75 -9.08 -8.43 -16.92
C ARG A 75 -8.86 -9.66 -17.79
N VAL A 76 -9.11 -10.85 -17.27
CA VAL A 76 -8.98 -12.12 -18.03
C VAL A 76 -9.91 -12.12 -19.24
N ARG A 77 -11.16 -11.67 -19.09
CA ARG A 77 -12.12 -11.57 -20.23
C ARG A 77 -11.63 -10.61 -21.31
N LEU A 78 -11.16 -9.42 -20.93
CA LEU A 78 -10.68 -8.42 -21.88
C LEU A 78 -9.41 -8.90 -22.60
N LEU A 79 -8.46 -9.50 -21.89
CA LEU A 79 -7.24 -10.04 -22.49
C LEU A 79 -7.56 -11.21 -23.43
N ASN A 80 -8.52 -12.05 -23.10
CA ASN A 80 -9.00 -13.11 -24.01
C ASN A 80 -9.64 -12.53 -25.28
N GLU A 81 -10.41 -11.44 -25.16
CA GLU A 81 -10.99 -10.75 -26.32
C GLU A 81 -9.89 -10.14 -27.21
N VAL A 82 -8.90 -9.48 -26.60
CA VAL A 82 -7.73 -8.93 -27.30
C VAL A 82 -6.95 -10.04 -28.00
N PHE A 83 -6.68 -11.14 -27.30
CA PHE A 83 -6.00 -12.31 -27.87
C PHE A 83 -6.76 -12.87 -29.08
N THR A 84 -8.08 -13.02 -28.97
CA THR A 84 -8.93 -13.54 -30.06
C THR A 84 -8.93 -12.60 -31.28
N ARG A 85 -8.77 -11.28 -31.08
CA ARG A 85 -8.67 -10.32 -32.17
C ARG A 85 -7.27 -10.26 -32.79
N LEU A 86 -6.23 -10.50 -31.99
CA LEU A 86 -4.84 -10.48 -32.43
C LEU A 86 -4.44 -11.77 -33.14
N ASP A 87 -4.93 -12.92 -32.67
CA ASP A 87 -4.69 -14.22 -33.29
C ASP A 87 -5.45 -14.30 -34.62
N CYS A 88 -4.85 -13.74 -35.67
CA CYS A 88 -5.35 -13.75 -37.03
C CYS A 88 -4.96 -15.05 -37.79
N GLY A 89 -4.47 -16.08 -37.08
CA GLY A 89 -4.09 -17.38 -37.64
C GLY A 89 -4.58 -18.55 -36.78
N THR A 90 -4.74 -19.73 -37.37
CA THR A 90 -5.28 -20.94 -36.73
C THR A 90 -4.35 -21.57 -35.67
N ARG A 91 -3.48 -20.81 -35.00
CA ARG A 91 -2.40 -21.34 -34.16
C ARG A 91 -2.56 -21.08 -32.65
N ASP A 92 -3.56 -20.29 -32.21
CA ASP A 92 -3.80 -19.98 -30.79
C ASP A 92 -2.54 -19.46 -30.07
N ALA A 93 -1.71 -18.69 -30.80
CA ALA A 93 -0.38 -18.30 -30.35
C ALA A 93 0.06 -16.97 -30.98
N ILE A 94 0.57 -16.04 -30.15
CA ILE A 94 1.03 -14.72 -30.58
C ILE A 94 2.54 -14.74 -30.82
N SER A 95 2.98 -14.35 -32.02
CA SER A 95 4.41 -14.20 -32.32
C SER A 95 4.99 -12.92 -31.72
N PHE A 96 6.31 -12.88 -31.54
CA PHE A 96 7.01 -11.67 -31.07
C PHE A 96 6.75 -10.44 -31.94
N GLU A 97 6.65 -10.60 -33.27
CA GLU A 97 6.41 -9.49 -34.20
C GLU A 97 5.04 -8.83 -33.96
N LEU A 98 4.01 -9.65 -33.75
CA LEU A 98 2.67 -9.17 -33.47
C LEU A 98 2.58 -8.54 -32.07
N PHE A 99 3.27 -9.13 -31.10
CA PHE A 99 3.41 -8.58 -29.75
C PHE A 99 4.13 -7.21 -29.76
N ASP A 100 5.21 -7.07 -30.53
CA ASP A 100 5.95 -5.82 -30.68
C ASP A 100 5.07 -4.73 -31.28
N LEU A 101 4.23 -5.06 -32.26
CA LEU A 101 3.25 -4.14 -32.85
C LEU A 101 2.18 -3.69 -31.84
N LEU A 102 1.60 -4.64 -31.10
CA LEU A 102 0.63 -4.33 -30.04
C LEU A 102 1.23 -3.36 -29.01
N MET A 103 2.43 -3.66 -28.55
CA MET A 103 3.11 -2.88 -27.53
C MET A 103 3.48 -1.46 -28.00
N ARG A 104 3.79 -1.30 -29.30
CA ARG A 104 3.98 0.04 -29.89
C ARG A 104 2.67 0.84 -29.87
N GLU A 105 1.57 0.24 -30.28
CA GLU A 105 0.25 0.90 -30.26
C GLU A 105 -0.15 1.31 -28.83
N VAL A 106 0.09 0.44 -27.84
CA VAL A 106 -0.17 0.73 -26.42
C VAL A 106 0.74 1.86 -25.91
N ALA A 107 1.99 1.93 -26.36
CA ALA A 107 2.94 2.98 -25.99
C ALA A 107 2.61 4.36 -26.58
N GLU A 108 1.91 4.40 -27.73
CA GLU A 108 1.43 5.63 -28.36
C GLU A 108 0.05 6.07 -27.84
N GLY A 109 -0.72 5.13 -27.29
CA GLY A 109 -2.04 5.37 -26.73
C GLY A 109 -2.08 6.02 -25.34
N PRO A 110 -3.30 6.28 -24.80
CA PRO A 110 -3.50 6.88 -23.48
C PRO A 110 -3.00 5.99 -22.32
N ALA A 111 -2.76 4.70 -22.57
CA ALA A 111 -2.28 3.73 -21.60
C ALA A 111 -0.74 3.73 -21.42
N ARG A 112 -0.02 4.63 -22.09
CA ARG A 112 1.45 4.76 -22.03
C ARG A 112 2.01 4.83 -20.60
N SER A 113 1.31 5.47 -19.67
CA SER A 113 1.75 5.59 -18.27
C SER A 113 1.68 4.27 -17.49
N SER A 114 0.80 3.36 -17.90
CA SER A 114 0.62 2.05 -17.26
C SER A 114 1.57 0.98 -17.81
N PHE A 115 2.18 1.24 -18.97
CA PHE A 115 3.15 0.37 -19.62
C PHE A 115 4.49 1.11 -19.72
N GLY A 116 5.05 1.45 -18.56
CA GLY A 116 6.30 2.22 -18.45
C GLY A 116 7.45 1.57 -19.21
N GLY A 117 8.20 2.35 -19.98
CA GLY A 117 9.41 1.92 -20.68
C GLY A 117 9.20 1.03 -21.92
N VAL A 118 7.96 0.73 -22.33
CA VAL A 118 7.63 -0.09 -23.51
C VAL A 118 8.09 0.56 -24.84
N GLU A 119 8.49 1.83 -24.82
CA GLU A 119 9.14 2.50 -25.95
C GLU A 119 10.45 1.82 -26.38
N SER A 120 11.20 1.28 -25.41
CA SER A 120 12.48 0.62 -25.70
C SER A 120 12.23 -0.75 -26.34
N PRO A 121 12.78 -1.03 -27.55
CA PRO A 121 12.66 -2.35 -28.17
C PRO A 121 13.30 -3.45 -27.31
N ALA A 122 14.32 -3.12 -26.52
CA ALA A 122 14.94 -4.05 -25.59
C ALA A 122 13.97 -4.45 -24.46
N ARG A 123 13.17 -3.50 -23.95
CA ARG A 123 12.19 -3.77 -22.90
C ARG A 123 11.03 -4.61 -23.41
N ARG A 124 10.55 -4.37 -24.64
CA ARG A 124 9.51 -5.22 -25.26
C ARG A 124 9.99 -6.65 -25.47
N LYS A 125 11.25 -6.83 -25.89
CA LYS A 125 11.87 -8.15 -26.01
C LYS A 125 12.05 -8.84 -24.67
N LEU A 126 12.43 -8.09 -23.62
CA LEU A 126 12.53 -8.62 -22.26
C LEU A 126 11.16 -9.05 -21.72
N LEU A 127 10.14 -8.19 -21.88
CA LEU A 127 8.77 -8.47 -21.45
C LEU A 127 8.21 -9.71 -22.15
N PHE A 128 8.44 -9.85 -23.47
CA PHE A 128 8.06 -11.06 -24.20
C PHE A 128 8.71 -12.31 -23.60
N ARG A 129 10.02 -12.26 -23.32
CA ARG A 129 10.74 -13.39 -22.71
C ARG A 129 10.30 -13.69 -21.27
N LEU A 130 9.81 -12.69 -20.54
CA LEU A 130 9.27 -12.91 -19.19
C LEU A 130 7.89 -13.57 -19.22
N LEU A 131 7.15 -13.40 -20.31
CA LEU A 131 5.83 -13.99 -20.49
C LEU A 131 5.89 -15.39 -21.12
N ASP A 132 6.81 -15.59 -22.07
CA ASP A 132 7.12 -16.86 -22.72
C ASP A 132 7.84 -17.78 -21.72
N THR A 133 7.07 -18.49 -20.90
CA THR A 133 7.60 -19.30 -19.79
C THR A 133 8.07 -20.65 -20.29
N ASP A 134 7.53 -21.11 -21.43
CA ASP A 134 7.90 -22.36 -22.08
C ASP A 134 9.05 -22.21 -23.10
N ASP A 135 9.58 -20.99 -23.28
CA ASP A 135 10.63 -20.63 -24.26
C ASP A 135 10.26 -21.10 -25.69
N SER A 136 8.97 -21.19 -26.00
CA SER A 136 8.49 -21.66 -27.31
C SER A 136 8.67 -20.62 -28.42
N GLY A 137 8.94 -19.36 -28.04
CA GLY A 137 9.03 -18.23 -28.96
C GLY A 137 7.66 -17.69 -29.39
N PHE A 138 6.58 -18.16 -28.76
CA PHE A 138 5.21 -17.72 -28.96
C PHE A 138 4.52 -17.55 -27.62
N LEU A 139 3.54 -16.64 -27.54
CA LEU A 139 2.73 -16.48 -26.33
C LEU A 139 1.41 -17.22 -26.49
N ALA A 140 1.20 -18.23 -25.65
CA ALA A 140 -0.08 -18.89 -25.51
C ALA A 140 -1.09 -17.98 -24.77
N ARG A 141 -2.37 -18.32 -24.85
CA ARG A 141 -3.45 -17.55 -24.19
C ARG A 141 -3.24 -17.39 -22.67
N ALA A 142 -2.73 -18.42 -22.00
CA ALA A 142 -2.47 -18.38 -20.56
C ALA A 142 -1.33 -17.39 -20.21
N GLU A 143 -0.24 -17.45 -20.96
CA GLU A 143 0.92 -16.56 -20.80
C GLU A 143 0.56 -15.11 -21.11
N PHE A 144 -0.28 -14.88 -22.13
CA PHE A 144 -0.76 -13.55 -22.46
C PHE A 144 -1.62 -12.91 -21.36
N GLN A 145 -2.28 -13.69 -20.49
CA GLN A 145 -3.08 -13.16 -19.38
C GLN A 145 -2.20 -12.54 -18.27
N GLU A 146 -0.97 -13.02 -18.14
CA GLU A 146 0.03 -12.52 -17.17
C GLU A 146 0.66 -11.19 -17.61
N LEU A 147 0.43 -10.76 -18.86
CA LEU A 147 0.99 -9.54 -19.45
C LEU A 147 0.85 -8.32 -18.53
N VAL A 148 -0.36 -8.05 -18.04
CA VAL A 148 -0.62 -6.84 -17.24
C VAL A 148 0.05 -6.92 -15.85
N GLU A 149 0.29 -8.12 -15.32
CA GLU A 149 1.03 -8.32 -14.06
C GLU A 149 2.52 -8.06 -14.27
N MET A 150 3.08 -8.61 -15.35
CA MET A 150 4.49 -8.40 -15.69
C MET A 150 4.80 -6.95 -16.10
N CYS A 151 3.81 -6.22 -16.60
CA CYS A 151 3.94 -4.79 -16.91
C CYS A 151 3.90 -3.87 -15.69
N ASP A 152 3.23 -4.29 -14.60
CA ASP A 152 3.19 -3.56 -13.33
C ASP A 152 4.49 -3.72 -12.52
N ILE A 153 5.36 -4.64 -12.96
CA ILE A 153 6.74 -4.71 -12.48
C ILE A 153 7.45 -3.47 -13.05
N ASP A 154 7.49 -2.42 -12.25
CA ASP A 154 8.42 -1.32 -12.42
C ASP A 154 9.84 -1.89 -12.33
N PHE A 155 10.38 -2.28 -13.49
CA PHE A 155 11.82 -2.35 -13.67
C PHE A 155 12.34 -0.93 -13.50
N CYS A 156 12.58 -0.56 -12.24
CA CYS A 156 13.40 0.55 -11.84
C CYS A 156 14.78 0.31 -12.45
N ASP A 157 14.95 0.76 -13.68
CA ASP A 157 16.28 1.13 -14.13
C ASP A 157 16.76 2.12 -13.08
N ASN A 158 17.78 1.76 -12.30
CA ASN A 158 18.45 2.61 -11.31
C ASN A 158 19.11 3.86 -11.95
N ALA A 159 18.67 4.25 -13.14
CA ALA A 159 19.15 5.31 -13.99
C ALA A 159 18.10 6.42 -14.20
N VAL A 160 17.06 6.53 -13.36
CA VAL A 160 16.21 7.73 -13.39
C VAL A 160 17.02 8.90 -12.79
N PRO A 161 17.37 9.94 -13.57
CA PRO A 161 17.93 11.16 -12.99
C PRO A 161 16.88 11.74 -12.06
N SER A 162 17.22 11.87 -10.78
CA SER A 162 16.32 12.44 -9.78
C SER A 162 15.83 13.82 -10.22
N ARG A 163 14.62 14.23 -9.80
CA ARG A 163 14.09 15.59 -10.08
C ARG A 163 15.09 16.71 -9.75
N TYR A 164 16.04 16.45 -8.86
CA TYR A 164 17.15 17.35 -8.54
C TYR A 164 18.13 17.60 -9.71
N ASP A 165 18.29 16.67 -10.67
CA ASP A 165 19.14 16.87 -11.86
C ASP A 165 18.62 18.01 -12.77
N ARG A 166 17.35 18.40 -12.62
CA ARG A 166 16.74 19.52 -13.38
C ARG A 166 16.89 20.88 -12.66
N LEU A 167 17.15 20.87 -11.35
CA LEU A 167 17.23 22.08 -10.52
C LEU A 167 18.66 22.58 -10.30
N VAL A 168 19.67 21.72 -10.50
CA VAL A 168 21.07 22.11 -10.28
C VAL A 168 21.74 22.48 -11.61
N PRO A 169 22.25 23.70 -11.80
CA PRO A 169 22.97 24.08 -13.01
C PRO A 169 24.18 23.16 -13.23
N ALA A 170 24.34 22.69 -14.48
CA ALA A 170 25.18 21.55 -14.87
C ALA A 170 26.65 21.61 -14.40
N GLY A 171 27.20 22.80 -14.12
CA GLY A 171 28.59 22.98 -13.67
C GLY A 171 28.86 22.51 -12.24
N ASN A 172 27.98 22.86 -11.29
CA ASN A 172 28.17 22.52 -9.86
C ASN A 172 27.49 21.20 -9.49
N ALA A 173 26.45 20.80 -10.23
CA ALA A 173 25.72 19.55 -10.03
C ALA A 173 26.63 18.33 -10.03
N ARG A 174 27.62 18.30 -10.93
CA ARG A 174 28.53 17.17 -11.07
C ARG A 174 29.42 16.97 -9.85
N ARG A 175 29.93 18.06 -9.25
CA ARG A 175 30.78 18.01 -8.05
C ARG A 175 29.97 17.57 -6.82
N ILE A 176 28.78 18.14 -6.65
CA ILE A 176 27.86 17.77 -5.57
C ILE A 176 27.47 16.30 -5.71
N ARG A 177 27.18 15.81 -6.92
CA ARG A 177 26.87 14.40 -7.18
C ARG A 177 28.04 13.47 -6.86
N THR A 178 29.27 13.85 -7.17
CA THR A 178 30.45 13.04 -6.80
C THR A 178 30.64 12.96 -5.30
N VAL A 179 30.34 14.03 -4.56
CA VAL A 179 30.42 14.05 -3.10
C VAL A 179 29.29 13.24 -2.47
N VAL A 180 28.05 13.42 -2.94
CA VAL A 180 26.86 12.77 -2.38
C VAL A 180 26.82 11.27 -2.69
N ASN A 181 27.26 10.84 -3.88
CA ASN A 181 27.31 9.42 -4.23
C ASN A 181 28.54 8.69 -3.65
N HIS A 182 29.37 9.36 -2.85
CA HIS A 182 30.51 8.72 -2.22
C HIS A 182 30.03 7.96 -0.97
N PRO A 183 30.43 6.68 -0.76
CA PRO A 183 29.93 5.88 0.37
C PRO A 183 30.26 6.50 1.75
N ALA A 184 31.31 7.32 1.84
CA ALA A 184 31.63 8.07 3.07
C ALA A 184 30.57 9.13 3.45
N PHE A 185 29.79 9.63 2.49
CA PHE A 185 28.72 10.59 2.76
C PHE A 185 27.60 9.94 3.57
N ASP A 186 27.18 8.74 3.19
CA ASP A 186 26.16 7.97 3.92
C ASP A 186 26.59 7.72 5.37
N TYR A 187 27.82 7.24 5.60
CA TYR A 187 28.36 7.06 6.95
C TYR A 187 28.41 8.35 7.77
N THR A 188 28.64 9.51 7.12
CA THR A 188 28.68 10.81 7.81
C THR A 188 27.28 11.26 8.22
N ILE A 189 26.28 11.03 7.36
CA ILE A 189 24.87 11.33 7.68
C ILE A 189 24.38 10.42 8.81
N ASP A 190 24.65 9.12 8.75
CA ASP A 190 24.28 8.18 9.80
C ASP A 190 24.92 8.54 11.14
N PHE A 191 26.20 8.92 11.14
CA PHE A 191 26.89 9.40 12.34
C PHE A 191 26.22 10.66 12.90
N LEU A 192 25.87 11.63 12.05
CA LEU A 192 25.22 12.88 12.48
C LEU A 192 23.83 12.62 13.06
N ILE A 193 23.08 11.66 12.52
CA ILE A 193 21.80 11.22 13.06
C ILE A 193 21.98 10.60 14.45
N ILE A 194 22.98 9.73 14.63
CA ILE A 194 23.28 9.10 15.93
C ILE A 194 23.66 10.15 16.97
N VAL A 195 24.51 11.12 16.61
CA VAL A 195 24.91 12.20 17.50
C VAL A 195 23.70 13.06 17.89
N ASN A 196 22.86 13.42 16.92
CA ASN A 196 21.64 14.19 17.19
C ASN A 196 20.68 13.43 18.13
N ALA A 197 20.48 12.12 17.90
CA ALA A 197 19.68 11.27 18.79
C ALA A 197 20.25 11.25 20.23
N GLY A 198 21.59 11.18 20.36
CA GLY A 198 22.27 11.28 21.66
C GLY A 198 22.05 12.62 22.36
N PHE A 199 22.10 13.74 21.63
CA PHE A 199 21.81 15.07 22.18
C PHE A 199 20.36 15.19 22.67
N VAL A 200 19.40 14.66 21.91
CA VAL A 200 17.99 14.64 22.31
C VAL A 200 17.80 13.79 23.58
N ALA A 201 18.43 12.62 23.64
CA ALA A 201 18.36 11.74 24.81
C ALA A 201 19.01 12.37 26.06
N LEU A 202 20.16 13.03 25.91
CA LEU A 202 20.82 13.76 27.00
C LEU A 202 20.01 14.96 27.46
N GLY A 203 19.40 15.71 26.53
CA GLY A 203 18.48 16.80 26.85
C GLY A 203 17.27 16.31 27.64
N PHE A 204 16.70 15.17 27.25
CA PHE A 204 15.59 14.54 27.97
C PHE A 204 16.01 14.05 29.37
N TYR A 205 17.20 13.45 29.50
CA TYR A 205 17.75 12.99 30.77
C TYR A 205 18.02 14.16 31.74
N ALA A 206 18.63 15.24 31.25
CA ALA A 206 18.89 16.44 32.04
C ALA A 206 17.60 17.14 32.47
N TYR A 207 16.58 17.18 31.60
CA TYR A 207 15.26 17.73 31.92
C TYR A 207 14.57 16.94 33.03
N HIS A 208 14.61 15.60 32.98
CA HIS A 208 13.99 14.75 34.00
C HIS A 208 14.74 14.82 35.34
N HIS A 209 16.07 14.99 35.33
CA HIS A 209 16.84 15.10 36.58
C HIS A 209 16.69 16.46 37.27
N ASN A 210 16.47 17.55 36.52
CA ASN A 210 16.22 18.88 37.10
C ASN A 210 14.79 19.07 37.65
N MET A 211 13.90 18.11 37.45
CA MET A 211 12.52 18.12 37.96
C MET A 211 12.31 17.23 39.21
N SER A 212 13.34 16.49 39.66
CA SER A 212 13.37 15.75 40.94
C SER A 212 14.15 16.51 42.00
#